data_AF-A0A952MHS5-F1
#
_entry.id   AF-A0A952MHS5-F1
#
_cell.length_a   1.000
_cell.length_b   1.000
_cell.length_c   1.000
_cell.angle_alpha   90.00
_cell.angle_beta   90.00
_cell.angle_gamma   90.00
#
_symmetry.space_group_name_H-M   'P 1'
#
loop_
_entity.id
_entity.type
_entity.pdbx_description
1 polymer ?
#
loop_
_entity_poly.entity_id
_entity_poly.type
_entity_poly.pdbx_seq_one_letter_code
_entity_poly.pdbx_strand_id
1 'polypeptide(L)'
;MSENKFRIMEPVKGNESRVKEKTSGTSIFSGLEKKMKLESYFEEGFPVQYLPKVLFVVLLSLIYISNTHYAEKTTRKIDKIQTEVEDLRADYTTLKADIMYASKQSEVARRVKELGLKESLNPPFKVVVDGSEY
;
A
#
# COMPACT_ATOMS: atom_id res chain seq x y z
N MET A 1 -48.89 -44.45 4.56
CA MET A 1 -47.77 -43.63 5.06
C MET A 1 -47.54 -42.50 4.09
N SER A 2 -47.91 -41.30 4.53
CA SER A 2 -47.59 -40.02 3.94
C SER A 2 -46.11 -39.69 4.17
N GLU A 3 -45.45 -39.12 3.16
CA GLU A 3 -44.56 -37.94 3.27
C GLU A 3 -43.80 -37.74 1.96
N ASN A 4 -44.23 -36.79 1.14
CA ASN A 4 -43.35 -36.13 0.19
C ASN A 4 -43.71 -34.64 0.17
N LYS A 5 -42.89 -33.83 0.85
CA LYS A 5 -43.16 -32.44 1.17
C LYS A 5 -42.36 -31.55 0.20
N PHE A 6 -42.78 -31.49 -1.05
CA PHE A 6 -42.29 -30.47 -1.98
C PHE A 6 -42.81 -29.10 -1.52
N ARG A 7 -41.93 -28.31 -0.88
CA ARG A 7 -42.20 -26.91 -0.52
C ARG A 7 -42.26 -26.08 -1.81
N ILE A 8 -43.45 -25.55 -2.06
CA ILE A 8 -43.73 -24.52 -3.07
C ILE A 8 -42.92 -23.26 -2.70
N MET A 9 -42.17 -22.71 -3.67
CA MET A 9 -41.54 -21.40 -3.58
C MET A 9 -42.63 -20.31 -3.51
N GLU A 10 -42.60 -19.47 -2.49
CA GLU A 10 -43.37 -18.21 -2.47
C GLU A 10 -42.75 -17.19 -3.44
N PRO A 11 -43.56 -16.34 -4.10
CA PRO A 11 -43.03 -15.32 -4.99
C PRO A 11 -42.34 -14.20 -4.19
N VAL A 12 -41.08 -13.94 -4.53
CA VAL A 12 -40.30 -12.80 -4.04
C VAL A 12 -41.03 -11.51 -4.44
N LYS A 13 -41.68 -10.85 -3.47
CA LYS A 13 -42.20 -9.49 -3.63
C LYS A 13 -41.04 -8.51 -3.75
N GLY A 14 -41.04 -7.78 -4.86
CA GLY A 14 -40.02 -6.79 -5.21
C GLY A 14 -40.03 -5.56 -4.31
N ASN A 15 -38.82 -5.17 -3.93
CA ASN A 15 -38.25 -3.82 -3.89
C ASN A 15 -39.23 -2.64 -3.68
N GLU A 16 -39.50 -2.31 -2.43
CA GLU A 16 -39.89 -0.95 -2.04
C GLU A 16 -38.62 -0.10 -1.86
N SER A 17 -38.44 0.89 -2.72
CA SER A 17 -37.40 1.92 -2.58
C SER A 17 -37.66 2.73 -1.31
N ARG A 18 -37.06 2.29 -0.20
CA ARG A 18 -36.95 3.09 1.03
C ARG A 18 -36.17 4.36 0.70
N VAL A 19 -36.89 5.47 0.58
CA VAL A 19 -36.33 6.82 0.66
C VAL A 19 -35.60 6.88 1.99
N LYS A 20 -34.26 6.88 1.96
CA LYS A 20 -33.44 7.09 3.16
C LYS A 20 -33.68 8.52 3.64
N GLU A 21 -34.50 8.67 4.67
CA GLU A 21 -34.52 9.88 5.48
C GLU A 21 -33.09 10.19 5.95
N LYS A 22 -32.66 11.43 5.72
CA LYS A 22 -31.46 11.99 6.36
C LYS A 22 -31.75 12.17 7.85
N THR A 23 -31.57 11.11 8.64
CA THR A 23 -31.50 11.25 10.08
C THR A 23 -30.16 11.91 10.40
N SER A 24 -30.19 13.19 10.79
CA SER A 24 -29.03 13.85 11.38
C SER A 24 -28.59 13.03 12.59
N GLY A 25 -27.42 12.39 12.48
CA GLY A 25 -26.89 11.50 13.49
C GLY A 25 -26.61 12.24 14.79
N THR A 26 -27.56 12.22 15.71
CA THR A 26 -27.33 12.44 17.13
C THR A 26 -26.30 11.42 17.58
N SER A 27 -25.14 11.82 18.11
CA SER A 27 -24.41 10.97 19.09
C SER A 27 -23.24 11.64 19.81
N ILE A 28 -22.43 12.50 19.18
CA ILE A 28 -21.21 13.04 19.85
C ILE A 28 -21.28 14.55 20.05
N PHE A 29 -21.89 15.28 19.12
CA PHE A 29 -22.00 16.74 19.21
C PHE A 29 -23.06 17.18 20.24
N SER A 30 -24.25 16.58 20.22
CA SER A 30 -25.34 16.91 21.15
C SER A 30 -25.03 16.53 22.62
N GLY A 31 -24.27 15.46 22.85
CA GLY A 31 -23.84 15.06 24.19
C GLY A 31 -22.79 16.01 24.77
N LEU A 32 -21.88 16.51 23.92
CA LEU A 32 -20.89 17.52 24.31
C LEU A 32 -21.58 18.87 24.58
N GLU A 33 -22.53 19.26 23.74
CA GLU A 33 -23.33 20.49 23.89
C GLU A 33 -24.06 20.55 25.23
N LYS A 34 -24.75 19.46 25.59
CA LYS A 34 -25.48 19.33 26.85
C LYS A 34 -24.56 19.34 28.07
N LYS A 35 -23.40 18.67 28.02
CA LYS A 35 -22.43 18.65 29.12
C LYS A 35 -21.77 20.02 29.33
N MET A 36 -21.49 20.72 28.23
CA MET A 36 -20.88 22.04 28.25
C MET A 36 -21.87 23.18 28.51
N LYS A 37 -23.18 22.88 28.67
CA LYS A 37 -24.27 23.86 28.88
C LYS A 37 -24.20 25.03 27.91
N LEU A 38 -23.86 24.74 26.64
CA LEU A 38 -23.60 25.76 25.63
C LEU A 38 -24.79 26.72 25.44
N GLU A 39 -26.04 26.23 25.50
CA GLU A 39 -27.27 27.05 25.48
C GLU A 39 -27.25 28.20 26.51
N SER A 40 -26.91 27.90 27.77
CA SER A 40 -26.89 28.89 28.85
C SER A 40 -25.81 29.96 28.64
N TYR A 41 -24.66 29.59 28.06
CA TYR A 41 -23.59 30.54 27.73
C TYR A 41 -23.90 31.40 26.49
N PHE A 42 -24.79 30.94 25.61
CA PHE A 42 -25.27 31.72 24.47
C PHE A 42 -26.40 32.68 24.85
N GLU A 43 -27.26 32.32 25.80
CA GLU A 43 -28.35 33.19 26.29
C GLU A 43 -27.88 34.30 27.25
N GLU A 44 -26.95 34.01 28.18
CA GLU A 44 -26.41 35.01 29.13
C GLU A 44 -25.23 35.82 28.56
N GLY A 45 -24.79 35.50 27.34
CA GLY A 45 -23.65 36.15 26.66
C GLY A 45 -22.31 35.49 27.01
N PHE A 46 -21.49 35.27 25.98
CA PHE A 46 -20.24 34.52 26.13
C PHE A 46 -19.21 35.33 26.93
N PRO A 47 -18.65 34.79 28.04
CA PRO A 47 -17.62 35.50 28.80
C PRO A 47 -16.34 35.66 27.96
N VAL A 48 -16.05 36.90 27.55
CA VAL A 48 -14.96 37.29 26.63
C VAL A 48 -13.57 36.83 27.12
N GLN A 49 -13.43 36.58 28.42
CA GLN A 49 -12.20 36.12 29.07
C GLN A 49 -11.74 34.72 28.60
N TYR A 50 -12.67 33.85 28.19
CA TYR A 50 -12.36 32.48 27.76
C TYR A 50 -12.20 32.34 26.25
N LEU A 51 -12.65 33.35 25.50
CA LEU A 51 -12.56 33.40 24.03
C LEU A 51 -11.13 33.15 23.50
N PRO A 52 -10.05 33.77 24.03
CA PRO A 52 -8.69 33.50 23.55
C PRO A 52 -8.23 32.06 23.82
N LYS A 53 -8.70 31.43 24.91
CA LYS A 53 -8.35 30.04 25.26
C LYS A 53 -9.03 29.04 24.32
N VAL A 54 -10.30 29.28 23.98
CA VAL A 54 -11.03 28.44 23.01
C VAL A 54 -10.40 28.56 21.63
N LEU A 55 -10.06 29.78 21.21
CA LEU A 55 -9.40 30.02 19.92
C LEU A 55 -8.05 29.30 19.83
N PHE A 56 -7.28 29.26 20.92
CA PHE A 56 -6.03 28.51 20.98
C PHE A 56 -6.24 26.99 20.78
N VAL A 57 -7.26 26.40 21.41
CA VAL A 57 -7.57 24.97 21.25
C VAL A 57 -8.05 24.66 19.83
N VAL A 58 -8.87 25.53 19.24
CA VAL A 58 -9.30 25.41 17.84
C VAL A 58 -8.10 25.46 16.90
N LEU A 59 -7.17 26.38 17.13
CA LEU A 59 -5.94 26.48 16.34
C LEU A 59 -5.10 25.19 16.43
N LEU A 60 -4.91 24.64 17.63
CA LEU A 60 -4.22 23.35 17.80
C LEU A 60 -4.94 22.21 17.08
N SER A 61 -6.27 22.21 17.12
CA SER A 61 -7.10 21.20 16.43
C SER A 61 -6.92 21.28 14.91
N LEU A 62 -6.86 22.50 14.34
CA LEU A 62 -6.61 22.70 12.92
C LEU A 62 -5.20 22.23 12.51
N ILE A 63 -4.18 22.53 13.32
CA ILE A 63 -2.81 22.03 13.08
C ILE A 63 -2.80 20.49 13.11
N TYR A 64 -3.51 19.88 14.05
CA TYR A 64 -3.58 18.42 14.16
C TYR A 64 -4.24 17.75 12.93
N ILE A 65 -5.38 18.28 12.48
CA ILE A 65 -6.07 17.80 11.29
C ILE A 65 -5.17 17.97 10.06
N SER A 66 -4.51 19.11 9.94
CA SER A 66 -3.60 19.42 8.84
C SER A 66 -2.41 18.44 8.79
N ASN A 67 -1.82 18.14 9.95
CA ASN A 67 -0.72 17.19 10.07
C ASN A 67 -1.17 15.77 9.70
N THR A 68 -2.32 15.32 10.21
CA THR A 68 -2.91 14.02 9.86
C THR A 68 -3.09 13.87 8.35
N HIS A 69 -3.61 14.90 7.67
CA HIS A 69 -3.80 14.86 6.22
C HIS A 69 -2.47 14.85 5.45
N TYR A 70 -1.43 15.51 5.98
CA TYR A 70 -0.08 15.45 5.40
C TYR A 70 0.54 14.06 5.57
N ALA A 71 0.39 13.45 6.75
CA ALA A 71 0.84 12.08 7.00
C ALA A 71 0.16 11.10 6.04
N GLU A 72 -1.15 11.19 5.86
CA GLU A 72 -1.90 10.33 4.94
C GLU A 72 -1.40 10.47 3.48
N LYS A 73 -1.17 11.70 3.00
CA LYS A 73 -0.58 11.93 1.67
C LYS A 73 0.80 11.32 1.55
N THR A 74 1.59 11.36 2.62
CA THR A 74 2.96 10.84 2.64
C THR A 74 2.95 9.31 2.60
N THR A 75 2.11 8.65 3.40
CA THR A 75 1.92 7.20 3.37
C THR A 75 1.53 6.73 1.97
N ARG A 76 0.53 7.36 1.33
CA ARG A 76 0.13 6.99 -0.04
C ARG A 76 1.23 7.16 -1.07
N LYS A 77 2.16 8.11 -0.89
CA LYS A 77 3.33 8.27 -1.76
C LYS A 77 4.35 7.17 -1.52
N ILE A 78 4.60 6.83 -0.26
CA ILE A 78 5.49 5.73 0.11
C ILE A 78 5.01 4.43 -0.52
N ASP A 79 3.72 4.12 -0.41
CA ASP A 79 3.14 2.90 -0.98
C ASP A 79 3.36 2.82 -2.49
N LYS A 80 3.12 3.92 -3.22
CA LYS A 80 3.35 3.97 -4.68
C LYS A 80 4.81 3.74 -5.05
N ILE A 81 5.72 4.46 -4.39
CA ILE A 81 7.16 4.33 -4.65
C ILE A 81 7.63 2.91 -4.29
N GLN A 82 7.09 2.31 -3.23
CA GLN A 82 7.43 0.96 -2.83
C GLN A 82 7.03 -0.07 -3.89
N THR A 83 5.85 0.07 -4.50
CA THR A 83 5.42 -0.75 -5.63
C THR A 83 6.35 -0.56 -6.83
N GLU A 84 6.69 0.67 -7.20
CA GLU A 84 7.61 0.95 -8.32
C GLU A 84 9.00 0.31 -8.10
N VAL A 85 9.52 0.35 -6.87
CA VAL A 85 10.78 -0.31 -6.51
C VAL A 85 10.69 -1.82 -6.60
N GLU A 86 9.56 -2.41 -6.21
CA GLU A 86 9.34 -3.85 -6.27
C GLU A 86 9.26 -4.34 -7.72
N ASP A 87 8.55 -3.61 -8.58
CA ASP A 87 8.47 -3.87 -10.02
C ASP A 87 9.87 -3.80 -10.66
N LEU A 88 10.62 -2.73 -10.38
CA LEU A 88 11.98 -2.57 -10.92
C LEU A 88 12.93 -3.67 -10.43
N ARG A 89 12.75 -4.15 -9.19
CA ARG A 89 13.51 -5.27 -8.64
C ARG A 89 13.17 -6.59 -9.33
N ALA A 90 11.90 -6.81 -9.68
CA ALA A 90 11.48 -7.98 -10.43
C ALA A 90 12.11 -8.00 -11.83
N ASP A 91 12.10 -6.85 -12.52
CA ASP A 91 12.74 -6.68 -13.83
C ASP A 91 14.25 -6.93 -13.78
N TYR A 92 14.94 -6.32 -12.81
CA TYR A 92 16.37 -6.55 -12.60
C TYR A 92 16.69 -8.03 -12.35
N THR A 93 15.88 -8.69 -11.51
CA THR A 93 16.10 -10.10 -11.17
C THR A 93 15.94 -11.00 -12.39
N THR A 94 14.92 -10.74 -13.20
CA THR A 94 14.65 -11.45 -14.46
C THR A 94 15.79 -11.24 -15.45
N LEU A 95 16.17 -9.99 -15.71
CA LEU A 95 17.25 -9.65 -16.63
C LEU A 95 18.59 -10.26 -16.19
N LYS A 96 18.87 -10.23 -14.88
CA LYS A 96 20.06 -10.87 -14.32
C LYS A 96 20.05 -12.39 -14.54
N ALA A 97 18.90 -13.04 -14.37
CA ALA A 97 18.77 -14.47 -14.63
C ALA A 97 19.03 -14.80 -16.11
N ASP A 98 18.53 -13.98 -17.04
CA ASP A 98 18.78 -14.14 -18.47
C ASP A 98 20.26 -13.99 -18.81
N ILE A 99 20.94 -12.98 -18.25
CA ILE A 99 22.39 -12.80 -18.42
C ILE A 99 23.16 -13.99 -17.85
N MET A 100 22.79 -14.48 -16.67
CA MET A 100 23.43 -15.65 -16.06
C MET A 100 23.25 -16.90 -16.92
N TYR A 101 22.05 -17.12 -17.46
CA TYR A 101 21.77 -18.22 -18.37
C TYR A 101 22.59 -18.10 -19.66
N ALA A 102 22.60 -16.91 -20.28
CA ALA A 102 23.37 -16.63 -21.49
C ALA A 102 24.88 -16.75 -21.29
N SER A 103 25.39 -16.44 -20.08
CA SER A 103 26.81 -16.53 -19.72
C SER A 103 27.23 -17.92 -19.25
N LYS A 104 26.29 -18.87 -19.11
CA LYS A 104 26.59 -20.24 -18.70
C LYS A 104 27.51 -20.89 -19.72
N GLN A 105 28.61 -21.49 -19.25
CA GLN A 105 29.62 -22.11 -20.12
C GLN A 105 29.02 -23.08 -21.14
N SER A 106 28.03 -23.90 -20.74
CA SER A 106 27.33 -24.81 -21.65
C SER A 106 26.54 -24.11 -22.75
N GLU A 107 25.89 -22.98 -22.45
CA GLU A 107 25.13 -22.19 -23.44
C GLU A 107 26.08 -21.45 -24.39
N VAL A 108 27.16 -20.88 -23.86
CA VAL A 108 28.21 -20.26 -24.66
C VAL A 108 28.84 -21.29 -25.59
N ALA A 109 29.25 -22.46 -25.07
CA ALA A 109 29.80 -23.57 -25.85
C ALA A 109 28.84 -24.04 -26.95
N ARG A 110 27.53 -24.09 -26.67
CA ARG A 110 26.50 -24.41 -27.68
C ARG A 110 26.45 -23.37 -28.80
N ARG A 111 26.47 -22.07 -28.46
CA ARG A 111 26.41 -20.97 -29.43
C ARG A 111 27.66 -20.88 -30.31
N VAL A 112 28.85 -21.10 -29.74
CA VAL A 112 30.11 -21.03 -30.49
C VAL A 112 30.48 -22.31 -31.24
N LYS A 113 29.68 -23.37 -31.09
CA LYS A 113 29.88 -24.65 -31.78
C LYS A 113 29.86 -24.50 -33.31
N GLU A 114 29.01 -23.63 -33.83
CA GLU A 114 28.92 -23.31 -35.27
C GLU A 114 30.20 -22.63 -35.79
N LEU A 115 30.94 -21.96 -34.91
CA LEU A 115 32.24 -21.34 -35.21
C LEU A 115 33.41 -22.34 -35.08
N GLY A 116 33.14 -23.61 -34.78
CA GLY A 116 34.16 -24.65 -34.64
C GLY A 116 34.96 -24.62 -33.33
N LEU A 117 34.60 -23.72 -32.40
CA LEU A 117 35.27 -23.58 -31.11
C LEU A 117 34.85 -24.69 -30.15
N LYS A 118 35.81 -25.22 -29.37
CA LYS A 118 35.61 -26.31 -28.41
C LYS A 118 35.96 -25.86 -26.99
N GLU A 119 35.22 -26.37 -26.02
CA GLU A 119 35.43 -26.08 -24.61
C GLU A 119 36.75 -26.72 -24.13
N SER A 120 37.54 -25.96 -23.36
CA SER A 120 38.79 -26.46 -22.78
C SER A 120 38.48 -27.23 -21.50
N LEU A 121 38.46 -28.56 -21.60
CA LEU A 121 38.24 -29.46 -20.46
C LEU A 121 39.50 -29.66 -19.60
N ASN A 122 40.67 -29.36 -20.17
CA ASN A 122 41.94 -29.49 -19.47
C ASN A 122 42.32 -28.14 -18.84
N PRO A 123 42.76 -28.13 -17.58
CA PRO A 123 43.28 -26.93 -16.95
C PRO A 123 44.57 -26.47 -17.66
N PRO A 124 44.79 -25.15 -17.79
CA PRO A 124 45.98 -24.62 -18.44
C PRO A 124 47.24 -24.91 -17.62
N PHE A 125 48.34 -25.23 -18.31
CA PHE A 125 49.62 -25.44 -17.66
C PHE A 125 50.21 -24.09 -17.22
N LYS A 126 50.63 -24.00 -15.95
CA LYS A 126 51.40 -22.85 -15.47
C LYS A 126 52.80 -22.92 -16.09
N VAL A 127 53.08 -22.04 -17.03
CA VAL A 127 54.44 -21.86 -17.56
C VAL A 127 55.27 -21.21 -16.45
N VAL A 128 56.15 -21.99 -15.83
CA VAL A 128 57.18 -21.47 -14.92
C VAL A 128 58.41 -21.21 -15.78
N VAL A 129 58.78 -19.95 -15.93
CA VAL A 129 60.03 -19.57 -16.59
C VAL A 129 61.14 -19.83 -15.59
N ASP A 130 61.95 -20.86 -15.82
CA ASP A 130 63.16 -21.07 -15.04
C ASP A 130 64.19 -20.02 -15.47
N GLY A 131 64.56 -19.13 -14.56
CA GLY A 131 65.42 -17.97 -14.82
C GLY A 131 66.89 -18.31 -14.97
N SER A 132 67.23 -19.49 -15.50
CA SER A 132 68.59 -20.02 -15.50
C SER A 132 69.02 -20.56 -16.86
N GLU A 133 68.99 -19.72 -17.89
CA GLU A 133 69.91 -19.83 -19.04
C GLU A 133 69.88 -18.52 -19.85
N TYR A 134 70.72 -17.57 -19.41
CA TYR A 134 71.37 -16.57 -20.25
C TYR A 134 72.87 -16.84 -20.20
#